data_AF-A0A7R9DGF2-F1
#
_entry.id   AF-A0A7R9DGF2-F1
#
_cell.length_a   1.000
_cell.length_b   1.000
_cell.length_c   1.000
_cell.angle_alpha   90.00
_cell.angle_beta   90.00
_cell.angle_gamma   90.00
#
_symmetry.space_group_name_H-M   'P 1'
#
loop_
_entity.id
_entity.type
_entity.pdbx_description
1 polymer ?
#
loop_
_entity_poly.entity_id
_entity_poly.type
_entity_poly.pdbx_seq_one_letter_code
_entity_poly.pdbx_strand_id
1 'polypeptide(L)'
;MASDVMLDLSIYEYIYYMFGPQEASDVIKLQLHLSLLKDEYVKLQNHCSDLERKYSLAIAKHGEVNENGFLSKLLKIVGGLFNQDQYSDIKVKLDGQLISAHRFVLSARSESWGVTSLFHADLLDWSMLNPDVGRAVLKWVYTDEVDFFDGDKFTLDLMCTANEFKLDELVTKCEKVLIASANIKNCISLYTTACQMGANFLKEHCSGLISAHW
;
A
#
# COMPACT_ATOMS: atom_id res chain seq x y z
N MET A 1 23.29 -33.71 10.37
CA MET A 1 22.08 -34.49 10.04
C MET A 1 22.48 -35.70 9.21
N ALA A 2 23.18 -36.66 9.83
CA ALA A 2 23.76 -37.83 9.18
C ALA A 2 23.32 -39.13 9.87
N SER A 3 22.06 -39.18 10.34
CA SER A 3 21.55 -40.28 11.17
C SER A 3 20.42 -41.10 10.54
N ASP A 4 19.86 -40.71 9.39
CA ASP A 4 18.64 -41.34 8.85
C ASP A 4 18.86 -42.40 7.75
N VAL A 5 20.12 -42.71 7.40
CA VAL A 5 20.44 -43.76 6.39
C VAL A 5 21.42 -44.81 6.94
N MET A 6 21.56 -44.92 8.26
CA MET A 6 22.09 -46.15 8.84
C MET A 6 20.93 -47.14 8.89
N LEU A 7 20.90 -48.07 7.94
CA LEU A 7 20.10 -49.28 8.06
C LEU A 7 20.28 -49.79 9.49
N ASP A 8 19.19 -49.93 10.22
CA ASP A 8 19.21 -50.82 11.37
C ASP A 8 19.62 -52.19 10.80
N LEU A 9 20.88 -52.60 11.05
CA LEU A 9 21.47 -53.82 10.50
C LEU A 9 20.57 -55.04 10.76
N SER A 10 19.78 -54.97 11.84
CA SER A 10 18.77 -55.97 12.18
C SER A 10 17.67 -56.13 11.13
N ILE A 11 17.24 -55.06 10.45
CA ILE A 11 16.18 -55.08 9.43
C ILE A 11 16.70 -55.67 8.12
N TYR A 12 17.93 -55.34 7.73
CA TYR A 12 18.54 -55.90 6.53
C TYR A 12 18.79 -57.40 6.69
N GLU A 13 19.40 -57.82 7.81
CA GLU A 13 19.62 -59.24 8.09
C GLU A 13 18.29 -60.00 8.16
N TYR A 14 17.27 -59.45 8.83
CA TYR A 14 15.95 -60.07 8.90
C TYR A 14 15.32 -60.30 7.51
N ILE A 15 15.33 -59.29 6.64
CA ILE A 15 14.76 -59.41 5.29
C ILE A 15 15.59 -60.36 4.42
N TYR A 16 16.92 -60.31 4.54
CA TYR A 16 17.84 -61.18 3.82
C TYR A 16 17.63 -62.67 4.17
N TYR A 17 17.48 -62.99 5.47
CA TYR A 17 17.28 -64.37 5.93
C TYR A 17 15.85 -64.88 5.70
N MET A 18 14.83 -64.01 5.73
CA MET A 18 13.42 -64.42 5.58
C MET A 18 12.93 -64.47 4.12
N PHE A 19 13.40 -63.57 3.26
CA PHE A 19 12.86 -63.38 1.91
C PHE A 19 13.91 -63.61 0.83
N GLY A 20 15.18 -63.32 1.13
CA GLY A 20 16.31 -63.61 0.26
C GLY A 20 17.13 -62.38 -0.12
N PRO A 21 18.28 -62.58 -0.78
CA PRO A 21 19.23 -61.52 -1.13
C PRO A 21 18.65 -60.48 -2.11
N GLN A 22 17.74 -60.90 -2.99
CA GLN A 22 17.16 -60.04 -4.01
C GLN A 22 16.17 -59.03 -3.37
N GLU A 23 15.21 -59.50 -2.56
CA GLU A 23 14.29 -58.61 -1.85
C GLU A 23 15.03 -57.65 -0.91
N ALA A 24 16.05 -58.11 -0.19
CA ALA A 24 16.84 -57.26 0.70
C ALA A 24 17.56 -56.13 -0.06
N SER A 25 18.10 -56.42 -1.26
CA SER A 25 18.71 -55.42 -2.14
C SER A 25 17.70 -54.41 -2.65
N ASP A 26 16.51 -54.86 -3.04
CA ASP A 26 15.48 -53.99 -3.59
C ASP A 26 14.86 -53.07 -2.52
N VAL A 27 14.73 -53.54 -1.28
CA VAL A 27 14.34 -52.69 -0.13
C VAL A 27 15.35 -51.57 0.12
N ILE A 28 16.66 -51.85 0.05
CA ILE A 28 17.69 -50.80 0.18
C ILE A 28 17.57 -49.77 -0.94
N LYS A 29 17.42 -50.21 -2.19
CA LYS A 29 17.27 -49.30 -3.33
C LYS A 29 16.03 -48.41 -3.18
N LEU A 30 14.92 -48.98 -2.71
CA LEU A 30 13.68 -48.25 -2.45
C LEU A 30 13.85 -47.22 -1.32
N GLN A 31 14.53 -47.58 -0.23
CA GLN A 31 14.81 -46.66 0.87
C GLN A 31 15.73 -45.52 0.44
N LEU A 32 16.77 -45.82 -0.34
CA LEU A 32 17.65 -44.81 -0.90
C LEU A 32 16.86 -43.86 -1.81
N HIS A 33 16.01 -44.40 -2.68
CA HIS A 33 15.19 -43.59 -3.58
C HIS A 33 14.18 -42.72 -2.80
N LEU A 34 13.59 -43.25 -1.73
CA LEU A 34 12.71 -42.49 -0.84
C LEU A 34 13.45 -41.35 -0.13
N SER A 35 14.70 -41.58 0.32
CA SER A 35 15.54 -40.54 0.91
C SER A 35 15.83 -39.42 -0.09
N LEU A 36 16.24 -39.79 -1.31
CA LEU A 36 16.50 -38.82 -2.38
C LEU A 36 15.25 -38.02 -2.74
N LEU A 37 14.09 -38.69 -2.78
CA LEU A 37 12.80 -38.04 -3.07
C LEU A 37 12.42 -37.05 -1.96
N LYS A 38 12.67 -37.39 -0.69
CA LYS A 38 12.45 -36.46 0.44
C LYS A 38 13.35 -35.23 0.33
N ASP A 39 14.62 -35.40 -0.03
CA ASP A 39 15.54 -34.27 -0.22
C ASP A 39 15.09 -33.36 -1.37
N GLU A 40 14.68 -33.92 -2.51
CA GLU A 40 14.14 -33.14 -3.62
C GLU A 40 12.81 -32.46 -3.27
N TYR A 41 11.95 -33.11 -2.49
CA TYR A 41 10.72 -32.50 -1.99
C TYR A 41 10.99 -31.28 -1.11
N VAL A 42 11.97 -31.37 -0.19
CA VAL A 42 12.36 -30.23 0.65
C VAL A 42 12.92 -29.08 -0.19
N LYS A 43 13.76 -29.37 -1.20
CA LYS A 43 14.26 -28.34 -2.12
C LYS A 43 13.11 -27.66 -2.88
N LEU A 44 12.16 -28.44 -3.37
CA LEU A 44 10.99 -27.93 -4.08
C LEU A 44 10.13 -27.06 -3.17
N GLN A 45 9.87 -27.50 -1.93
CA GLN A 45 9.10 -26.73 -0.95
C GLN A 45 9.75 -25.37 -0.64
N ASN A 46 11.06 -25.35 -0.47
CA ASN A 46 11.81 -24.10 -0.29
C ASN A 46 11.73 -23.21 -1.54
N HIS A 47 11.85 -23.79 -2.73
CA HIS A 47 11.73 -23.06 -3.99
C HIS A 47 10.34 -22.44 -4.18
N CYS A 48 9.28 -23.19 -3.88
CA CYS A 48 7.90 -22.70 -3.90
C CYS A 48 7.72 -21.52 -2.93
N SER A 49 8.22 -21.64 -1.70
CA SER A 49 8.14 -20.57 -0.69
C SER A 49 8.84 -19.28 -1.15
N ASP A 50 10.00 -19.41 -1.80
CA ASP A 50 10.74 -18.28 -2.36
C ASP A 50 10.02 -17.66 -3.57
N LEU A 51 9.42 -18.48 -4.43
CA LEU A 51 8.60 -18.04 -5.55
C LEU A 51 7.36 -17.29 -5.07
N GLU A 52 6.64 -17.82 -4.07
CA GLU A 52 5.48 -17.16 -3.47
C GLU A 52 5.84 -15.80 -2.86
N ARG A 53 6.99 -15.71 -2.19
CA ARG A 53 7.52 -14.44 -1.66
C ARG A 53 7.82 -13.45 -2.79
N LYS A 54 8.54 -13.88 -3.83
CA LYS A 54 8.87 -13.03 -5.00
C LYS A 54 7.61 -12.60 -5.74
N TYR A 55 6.65 -13.50 -5.92
CA TYR A 55 5.37 -13.23 -6.55
C TYR A 55 4.55 -12.24 -5.73
N SER A 56 4.48 -12.38 -4.41
CA SER A 56 3.81 -11.43 -3.52
C SER A 56 4.41 -10.02 -3.63
N LEU A 57 5.74 -9.91 -3.76
CA LEU A 57 6.43 -8.63 -3.99
C LEU A 57 6.18 -8.07 -5.40
N ALA A 58 6.08 -8.92 -6.42
CA ALA A 58 5.78 -8.51 -7.79
C ALA A 58 4.33 -8.03 -7.91
N ILE A 59 3.38 -8.74 -7.30
CA ILE A 59 1.99 -8.32 -7.11
C ILE A 59 1.94 -6.93 -6.47
N ALA A 60 2.70 -6.71 -5.39
CA ALA A 60 2.73 -5.41 -4.72
C ALA A 60 3.18 -4.28 -5.65
N LYS A 61 4.06 -4.57 -6.62
CA LYS A 61 4.50 -3.61 -7.65
C LYS A 61 3.50 -3.41 -8.77
N HIS A 62 2.68 -4.42 -9.09
CA HIS A 62 1.74 -4.39 -10.22
C HIS A 62 0.27 -4.17 -9.81
N GLY A 63 -0.04 -4.11 -8.52
CA GLY A 63 -1.37 -3.75 -8.00
C GLY A 63 -2.38 -4.90 -7.90
N GLU A 64 -2.00 -6.15 -8.20
CA GLU A 64 -2.90 -7.31 -8.11
C GLU A 64 -2.97 -7.88 -6.68
N VAL A 65 -3.67 -7.20 -5.78
CA VAL A 65 -3.67 -7.56 -4.35
C VAL A 65 -4.38 -8.89 -4.07
N ASN A 66 -3.65 -9.90 -3.61
CA ASN A 66 -4.23 -11.08 -2.96
C ASN A 66 -4.94 -10.65 -1.66
N GLU A 67 -6.26 -10.88 -1.55
CA GLU A 67 -7.13 -10.43 -0.45
C GLU A 67 -6.69 -10.87 0.97
N ASN A 68 -5.87 -11.92 1.06
CA ASN A 68 -5.35 -12.47 2.30
C ASN A 68 -3.81 -12.34 2.44
N GLY A 69 -3.14 -11.72 1.48
CA GLY A 69 -1.69 -11.49 1.50
C GLY A 69 -1.27 -10.46 2.55
N PHE A 70 0.01 -10.47 2.93
CA PHE A 70 0.56 -9.55 3.93
C PHE A 70 0.26 -8.06 3.61
N LEU A 71 0.41 -7.64 2.35
CA LEU A 71 0.16 -6.25 1.93
C LEU A 71 -1.31 -5.85 2.13
N SER A 72 -2.26 -6.73 1.78
CA SER A 72 -3.69 -6.46 1.98
C SER A 72 -4.04 -6.27 3.46
N LYS A 73 -3.43 -7.07 4.34
CA LYS A 73 -3.59 -6.95 5.79
C LYS A 73 -2.95 -5.68 6.31
N LEU A 74 -1.76 -5.33 5.83
CA LEU A 74 -1.10 -4.08 6.18
C LEU A 74 -1.94 -2.86 5.75
N LEU A 75 -2.48 -2.85 4.54
CA LEU A 75 -3.36 -1.78 4.06
C LEU A 75 -4.62 -1.67 4.90
N LYS A 76 -5.27 -2.80 5.23
CA LYS A 76 -6.43 -2.84 6.14
C LYS A 76 -6.09 -2.29 7.53
N ILE A 77 -4.94 -2.65 8.08
CA ILE A 77 -4.46 -2.15 9.37
C ILE A 77 -4.23 -0.65 9.29
N VAL A 78 -3.42 -0.17 8.33
CA VAL A 78 -3.11 1.25 8.17
C VAL A 78 -4.39 2.06 7.98
N GLY A 79 -5.29 1.66 7.07
CA GLY A 79 -6.58 2.33 6.88
C GLY A 79 -7.42 2.36 8.17
N GLY A 80 -7.39 1.29 8.95
CA GLY A 80 -8.07 1.20 10.25
C GLY A 80 -7.48 2.05 11.37
N LEU A 81 -6.24 2.57 11.22
CA LEU A 81 -5.60 3.46 12.19
C LEU A 81 -6.08 4.91 12.08
N PHE A 82 -6.89 5.25 11.07
CA PHE A 82 -7.44 6.60 10.92
C PHE A 82 -8.19 7.03 12.20
N ASN A 83 -7.73 8.13 12.79
CA ASN A 83 -8.26 8.68 14.05
C ASN A 83 -8.33 7.65 15.21
N GLN A 84 -7.35 6.74 15.27
CA GLN A 84 -7.19 5.82 16.39
C GLN A 84 -6.01 6.23 17.27
N ASP A 85 -6.14 6.05 18.59
CA ASP A 85 -5.03 6.29 19.53
C ASP A 85 -3.96 5.19 19.47
N GLN A 86 -4.30 4.01 18.96
CA GLN A 86 -3.38 2.89 18.88
C GLN A 86 -2.18 3.23 17.99
N TYR A 87 -0.97 3.23 18.55
CA TYR A 87 0.28 3.62 17.87
C TYR A 87 0.39 5.10 17.46
N SER A 88 -0.56 5.95 17.88
CA SER A 88 -0.50 7.38 17.59
C SER A 88 0.66 8.03 18.33
N ASP A 89 1.45 8.80 17.59
CA ASP A 89 2.68 9.48 18.05
C ASP A 89 2.70 10.98 17.69
N ILE A 90 1.60 11.49 17.12
CA ILE A 90 1.37 12.89 16.77
C ILE A 90 -0.14 13.18 16.76
N LYS A 91 -0.53 14.42 17.08
CA LYS A 91 -1.92 14.88 16.99
C LYS A 91 -2.08 15.91 15.86
N VAL A 92 -3.25 15.96 15.25
CA VAL A 92 -3.66 17.02 14.33
C VAL A 92 -4.72 17.86 15.01
N LYS A 93 -4.49 19.16 15.13
CA LYS A 93 -5.50 20.11 15.63
C LYS A 93 -6.32 20.63 14.46
N LEU A 94 -7.60 20.30 14.42
CA LEU A 94 -8.51 20.70 13.36
C LEU A 94 -9.85 21.06 13.97
N ASP A 95 -10.38 22.24 13.66
CA ASP A 95 -11.70 22.68 14.14
C ASP A 95 -11.83 22.64 15.69
N GLY A 96 -10.75 23.02 16.38
CA GLY A 96 -10.66 22.96 17.84
C GLY A 96 -10.56 21.53 18.43
N GLN A 97 -10.64 20.49 17.60
CA GLN A 97 -10.51 19.10 18.00
C GLN A 97 -9.08 18.59 17.80
N LEU A 98 -8.68 17.61 18.62
CA LEU A 98 -7.42 16.90 18.47
C LEU A 98 -7.69 15.51 17.91
N ILE A 99 -7.19 15.26 16.70
CA ILE A 99 -7.34 14.00 15.97
C ILE A 99 -6.05 13.20 16.12
N SER A 100 -6.16 11.91 16.42
CA SER A 100 -5.02 10.99 16.53
C SER A 100 -4.44 10.67 15.16
N ALA A 101 -3.13 10.82 15.02
CA ALA A 101 -2.41 10.59 13.77
C ALA A 101 -1.07 9.87 14.02
N HIS A 102 -0.41 9.52 12.93
CA HIS A 102 0.74 8.62 12.92
C HIS A 102 1.84 9.18 11.99
N ARG A 103 3.01 9.50 12.54
CA ARG A 103 4.12 10.11 11.79
C ARG A 103 4.54 9.22 10.64
N PHE A 104 4.64 7.91 10.84
CA PHE A 104 5.07 6.99 9.79
C PHE A 104 4.11 6.96 8.58
N VAL A 105 2.80 7.12 8.80
CA VAL A 105 1.80 7.17 7.72
C VAL A 105 1.89 8.50 6.98
N LEU A 106 2.02 9.60 7.72
CA LEU A 106 2.22 10.94 7.13
C LEU A 106 3.51 11.00 6.30
N SER A 107 4.63 10.52 6.86
CA SER A 107 5.92 10.45 6.18
C SER A 107 5.93 9.55 4.94
N ALA A 108 5.05 8.53 4.89
CA ALA A 108 4.91 7.70 3.70
C ALA A 108 4.19 8.44 2.54
N ARG A 109 3.46 9.53 2.82
CA ARG A 109 2.70 10.31 1.82
C ARG A 109 3.39 11.62 1.44
N SER A 110 4.09 12.27 2.36
CA SER A 110 4.81 13.52 2.10
C SER A 110 5.79 13.86 3.22
N GLU A 111 6.76 14.72 2.91
CA GLU A 111 7.65 15.36 3.87
C GLU A 111 7.15 16.75 4.32
N SER A 112 6.17 17.33 3.62
CA SER A 112 5.66 18.68 3.84
C SER A 112 4.29 18.66 4.53
N TRP A 113 4.24 19.03 5.81
CA TRP A 113 3.01 19.05 6.62
C TRP A 113 2.79 20.36 7.38
N GLY A 114 3.38 21.47 6.89
CA GLY A 114 3.31 22.77 7.56
C GLY A 114 4.24 22.92 8.77
N VAL A 115 5.16 21.97 8.98
CA VAL A 115 6.19 22.00 10.04
C VAL A 115 7.56 21.74 9.44
N THR A 116 8.63 22.23 10.09
CA THR A 116 10.01 22.03 9.63
C THR A 116 10.46 20.58 9.67
N SER A 117 9.96 19.81 10.65
CA SER A 117 10.31 18.40 10.81
C SER A 117 9.18 17.66 11.50
N LEU A 118 8.62 16.66 10.81
CA LEU A 118 7.65 15.74 11.40
C LEU A 118 8.22 14.94 12.56
N PHE A 119 9.53 14.76 12.68
CA PHE A 119 10.14 13.97 13.74
C PHE A 119 10.08 14.66 15.11
N HIS A 120 10.08 15.99 15.13
CA HIS A 120 10.11 16.78 16.37
C HIS A 120 8.76 17.44 16.70
N ALA A 121 7.76 17.30 15.82
CA ALA A 121 6.46 17.96 15.98
C ALA A 121 5.45 17.07 16.70
N ASP A 122 5.01 17.44 17.90
CA ASP A 122 3.97 16.67 18.61
C ASP A 122 2.54 17.00 18.16
N LEU A 123 2.40 18.12 17.44
CA LEU A 123 1.14 18.66 16.98
C LEU A 123 1.29 19.25 15.57
N LEU A 124 0.40 18.88 14.66
CA LEU A 124 0.16 19.62 13.43
C LEU A 124 -1.02 20.57 13.65
N ASP A 125 -0.78 21.88 13.55
CA ASP A 125 -1.83 22.87 13.70
C ASP A 125 -2.51 23.16 12.35
N TRP A 126 -3.69 22.59 12.16
CA TRP A 126 -4.54 22.80 10.98
C TRP A 126 -5.76 23.66 11.33
N SER A 127 -5.70 24.47 12.39
CA SER A 127 -6.83 25.31 12.84
C SER A 127 -7.28 26.33 11.78
N MET A 128 -6.42 26.67 10.81
CA MET A 128 -6.73 27.60 9.73
C MET A 128 -7.31 26.92 8.48
N LEU A 129 -7.28 25.59 8.40
CA LEU A 129 -7.84 24.85 7.27
C LEU A 129 -9.37 24.77 7.39
N ASN A 130 -10.04 24.72 6.24
CA ASN A 130 -11.43 24.30 6.20
C ASN A 130 -11.54 22.90 6.86
N PRO A 131 -12.41 22.71 7.87
CA PRO A 131 -12.50 21.45 8.60
C PRO A 131 -12.80 20.23 7.72
N ASP A 132 -13.62 20.39 6.69
CA ASP A 132 -14.02 19.28 5.81
C ASP A 132 -12.86 18.91 4.87
N VAL A 133 -12.14 19.92 4.39
CA VAL A 133 -10.92 19.72 3.58
C VAL A 133 -9.83 19.05 4.41
N GLY A 134 -9.56 19.54 5.63
CA GLY A 134 -8.57 18.95 6.53
C GLY A 134 -8.90 17.49 6.88
N ARG A 135 -10.18 17.19 7.13
CA ARG A 135 -10.66 15.81 7.35
C ARG A 135 -10.48 14.95 6.11
N ALA A 136 -10.78 15.47 4.92
CA ALA A 136 -10.63 14.74 3.67
C ALA A 136 -9.16 14.43 3.36
N VAL A 137 -8.25 15.40 3.54
CA VAL A 137 -6.79 15.17 3.40
C VAL A 137 -6.34 14.07 4.35
N LEU A 138 -6.71 14.16 5.63
CA LEU A 138 -6.28 13.17 6.62
C LEU A 138 -6.87 11.79 6.32
N LYS A 139 -8.16 11.68 6.00
CA LYS A 139 -8.78 10.40 5.61
C LYS A 139 -8.08 9.79 4.39
N TRP A 140 -7.79 10.61 3.39
CA TRP A 140 -7.09 10.18 2.17
C TRP A 140 -5.69 9.64 2.47
N VAL A 141 -4.93 10.28 3.36
CA VAL A 141 -3.59 9.80 3.78
C VAL A 141 -3.63 8.33 4.22
N TYR A 142 -4.65 7.93 4.97
CA TYR A 142 -4.80 6.57 5.49
C TYR A 142 -5.44 5.59 4.52
N THR A 143 -6.38 6.04 3.68
CA THR A 143 -7.29 5.16 2.93
C THR A 143 -7.11 5.24 1.41
N ASP A 144 -6.42 6.27 0.92
CA ASP A 144 -6.34 6.65 -0.49
C ASP A 144 -7.68 7.04 -1.14
N GLU A 145 -8.74 7.20 -0.35
CA GLU A 145 -10.10 7.52 -0.78
C GLU A 145 -10.50 8.96 -0.45
N VAL A 146 -11.29 9.57 -1.33
CA VAL A 146 -11.90 10.91 -1.15
C VAL A 146 -13.33 10.88 -1.65
N ASP A 147 -14.21 11.47 -0.87
CA ASP A 147 -15.61 11.69 -1.23
C ASP A 147 -15.78 13.13 -1.79
N PHE A 148 -15.99 13.27 -3.10
CA PHE A 148 -16.08 14.58 -3.78
C PHE A 148 -17.51 15.16 -3.84
N PHE A 149 -18.39 14.82 -2.89
CA PHE A 149 -19.82 15.19 -2.97
C PHE A 149 -20.10 16.68 -2.75
N ASP A 150 -19.16 17.43 -2.18
CA ASP A 150 -19.33 18.85 -1.83
C ASP A 150 -19.01 19.83 -2.99
N GLY A 151 -18.83 19.30 -4.21
CA GLY A 151 -18.73 20.07 -5.45
C GLY A 151 -17.37 20.73 -5.70
N ASP A 152 -17.33 21.60 -6.72
CA ASP A 152 -16.10 22.15 -7.29
C ASP A 152 -15.31 23.01 -6.29
N LYS A 153 -16.01 23.77 -5.43
CA LYS A 153 -15.35 24.63 -4.43
C LYS A 153 -14.56 23.79 -3.42
N PHE A 154 -15.19 22.78 -2.85
CA PHE A 154 -14.52 21.84 -1.95
C PHE A 154 -13.34 21.16 -2.66
N THR A 155 -13.55 20.70 -3.89
CA THR A 155 -12.52 20.01 -4.67
C THR A 155 -11.34 20.92 -4.98
N LEU A 156 -11.57 22.20 -5.28
CA LEU A 156 -10.54 23.22 -5.44
C LEU A 156 -9.77 23.46 -4.13
N ASP A 157 -10.47 23.68 -3.02
CA ASP A 157 -9.83 23.93 -1.72
C ASP A 157 -8.99 22.72 -1.28
N LEU A 158 -9.47 21.50 -1.57
CA LEU A 158 -8.74 20.24 -1.37
C LEU A 158 -7.50 20.15 -2.26
N MET A 159 -7.62 20.49 -3.54
CA MET A 159 -6.48 20.54 -4.45
C MET A 159 -5.42 21.53 -3.97
N CYS A 160 -5.83 22.72 -3.53
CA CYS A 160 -4.92 23.75 -2.99
C CYS A 160 -4.16 23.23 -1.77
N THR A 161 -4.87 22.65 -0.81
CA THR A 161 -4.29 22.09 0.42
C THR A 161 -3.34 20.93 0.09
N ALA A 162 -3.73 20.06 -0.84
CA ALA A 162 -2.90 18.95 -1.29
C ALA A 162 -1.58 19.44 -1.92
N ASN A 163 -1.62 20.51 -2.71
CA ASN A 163 -0.42 21.10 -3.31
C ASN A 163 0.51 21.77 -2.27
N GLU A 164 -0.05 22.37 -1.22
CA GLU A 164 0.71 22.91 -0.09
C GLU A 164 1.47 21.80 0.65
N PHE A 165 0.79 20.67 0.88
CA PHE A 165 1.39 19.47 1.50
C PHE A 165 2.15 18.57 0.51
N LYS A 166 2.33 18.97 -0.74
CA LYS A 166 3.07 18.19 -1.76
C LYS A 166 2.52 16.77 -1.97
N LEU A 167 1.19 16.64 -1.98
CA LEU A 167 0.46 15.39 -2.21
C LEU A 167 0.04 15.27 -3.68
N ASP A 168 1.02 15.00 -4.56
CA ASP A 168 0.82 15.06 -6.03
C ASP A 168 -0.27 14.11 -6.55
N GLU A 169 -0.41 12.93 -5.94
CA GLU A 169 -1.46 11.97 -6.29
C GLU A 169 -2.87 12.51 -5.99
N LEU A 170 -3.02 13.21 -4.86
CA LEU A 170 -4.28 13.83 -4.47
C LEU A 170 -4.58 15.05 -5.33
N VAL A 171 -3.57 15.86 -5.67
CA VAL A 171 -3.70 16.96 -6.64
C VAL A 171 -4.22 16.42 -7.97
N THR A 172 -3.61 15.36 -8.50
CA THR A 172 -4.02 14.73 -9.76
C THR A 172 -5.45 14.19 -9.70
N LYS A 173 -5.86 13.58 -8.58
CA LYS A 173 -7.25 13.12 -8.37
C LYS A 173 -8.23 14.30 -8.42
N CYS A 174 -7.96 15.39 -7.71
CA CYS A 174 -8.80 16.58 -7.71
C CYS A 174 -8.87 17.22 -9.11
N GLU A 175 -7.73 17.30 -9.81
CA GLU A 175 -7.64 17.90 -11.15
C GLU A 175 -8.56 17.17 -12.15
N LYS A 176 -8.59 15.83 -12.11
CA LYS A 176 -9.48 15.01 -12.95
C LYS A 176 -10.96 15.29 -12.67
N VAL A 177 -11.33 15.42 -11.40
CA VAL A 177 -12.71 15.74 -10.99
C VAL A 177 -13.10 17.14 -11.50
N LEU A 178 -12.22 18.13 -11.32
CA LEU A 178 -12.47 19.50 -11.76
C LEU A 178 -12.57 19.62 -13.28
N ILE A 179 -11.69 18.94 -14.04
CA ILE A 179 -11.78 18.87 -15.51
C ILE A 179 -13.14 18.31 -15.94
N ALA A 180 -13.60 17.21 -15.32
CA ALA A 180 -14.89 16.62 -15.66
C ALA A 180 -16.09 17.53 -15.34
N SER A 181 -15.96 18.41 -14.34
CA SER A 181 -16.99 19.38 -13.93
C SER A 181 -16.93 20.72 -14.68
N ALA A 182 -15.84 20.98 -15.42
CA ALA A 182 -15.56 22.28 -16.00
C ALA A 182 -16.58 22.64 -17.10
N ASN A 183 -17.08 23.87 -17.04
CA ASN A 183 -18.05 24.42 -17.97
C ASN A 183 -17.92 25.96 -18.04
N ILE A 184 -18.68 26.59 -18.93
CA ILE A 184 -18.61 28.03 -19.21
C ILE A 184 -18.84 28.89 -17.94
N LYS A 185 -19.58 28.39 -16.94
CA LYS A 185 -19.88 29.16 -15.72
C LYS A 185 -18.73 29.16 -14.72
N ASN A 186 -17.98 28.07 -14.62
CA ASN A 186 -16.92 27.88 -13.60
C ASN A 186 -15.50 27.95 -14.17
N CYS A 187 -15.31 27.85 -15.50
CA CYS A 187 -14.00 27.68 -16.12
C CYS A 187 -13.02 28.83 -15.86
N ILE A 188 -13.50 30.08 -15.71
CA ILE A 188 -12.63 31.23 -15.40
C ILE A 188 -12.06 31.12 -13.98
N SER A 189 -12.89 30.71 -13.01
CA SER A 189 -12.45 30.50 -11.63
C SER A 189 -11.45 29.35 -11.56
N LEU A 190 -11.76 28.23 -12.21
CA LEU A 190 -10.88 27.06 -12.28
C LEU A 190 -9.55 27.39 -12.94
N TYR A 191 -9.55 28.11 -14.06
CA TYR A 191 -8.35 28.55 -14.76
C TYR A 191 -7.45 29.42 -13.86
N THR A 192 -8.05 30.38 -13.17
CA THR A 192 -7.31 31.30 -12.28
C THR A 192 -6.58 30.54 -11.19
N THR A 193 -7.26 29.62 -10.51
CA THR A 193 -6.67 28.78 -9.48
C THR A 193 -5.60 27.83 -10.05
N ALA A 194 -5.88 27.21 -11.20
CA ALA A 194 -4.92 26.33 -11.88
C ALA A 194 -3.62 27.05 -12.24
N CYS A 195 -3.70 28.30 -12.72
CA CYS A 195 -2.54 29.15 -12.99
C CYS A 195 -1.72 29.45 -11.73
N GLN A 196 -2.37 29.80 -10.62
CA GLN A 196 -1.70 30.09 -9.35
C GLN A 196 -0.96 28.87 -8.79
N MET A 197 -1.50 27.68 -9.02
CA MET A 197 -0.95 26.43 -8.49
C MET A 197 0.04 25.74 -9.43
N GLY A 198 0.10 26.13 -10.71
CA GLY A 198 0.85 25.41 -11.73
C GLY A 198 0.20 24.08 -12.16
N ALA A 199 -1.11 23.91 -11.95
CA ALA A 199 -1.88 22.75 -12.38
C ALA A 199 -2.13 22.80 -13.89
N ASN A 200 -1.19 22.26 -14.67
CA ASN A 200 -1.14 22.48 -16.12
C ASN A 200 -2.30 21.83 -16.87
N PHE A 201 -2.78 20.65 -16.48
CA PHE A 201 -3.85 19.97 -17.21
C PHE A 201 -5.18 20.71 -17.06
N LEU A 202 -5.55 21.13 -15.85
CA LEU A 202 -6.75 21.92 -15.61
C LEU A 202 -6.65 23.31 -16.26
N LYS A 203 -5.46 23.93 -16.23
CA LYS A 203 -5.19 25.20 -16.92
C LYS A 203 -5.42 25.09 -18.42
N GLU A 204 -4.84 24.07 -19.06
CA GLU A 204 -4.98 23.84 -20.51
C GLU A 204 -6.43 23.53 -20.89
N HIS A 205 -7.11 22.68 -20.13
CA HIS A 205 -8.51 22.35 -20.36
C HIS A 205 -9.41 23.60 -20.27
N CYS A 206 -9.27 24.40 -19.21
CA CYS A 206 -10.04 25.62 -19.04
C CYS A 206 -9.68 26.67 -20.10
N SER A 207 -8.42 26.77 -20.53
CA SER A 207 -8.02 27.65 -21.64
C SER A 207 -8.71 27.29 -22.94
N GLY A 208 -8.81 25.99 -23.25
CA GLY A 208 -9.52 25.49 -24.44
C GLY A 208 -11.00 25.85 -24.40
N LEU A 209 -11.67 25.62 -23.27
CA LEU A 209 -13.07 26.04 -23.05
C LEU A 209 -13.24 27.55 -23.24
N ILE A 210 -12.30 28.35 -22.71
CA ILE A 210 -12.37 29.80 -22.84
C ILE A 210 -12.26 30.22 -24.32
N SER A 211 -11.26 29.70 -25.04
CA SER A 211 -11.08 30.03 -26.47
C SER A 211 -12.21 29.55 -27.39
N ALA A 212 -12.97 28.53 -26.98
CA ALA A 212 -14.06 27.99 -27.78
C ALA A 212 -15.37 28.76 -27.61
N HIS A 213 -15.52 29.52 -26.52
CA HIS A 213 -16.77 30.15 -26.12
C HIS A 213 -16.73 31.68 -26.03
N TRP A 214 -15.54 32.29 -26.11
CA TRP A 214 -15.31 33.74 -26.16
C TRP A 214 -14.26 34.08 -27.21
#